data_AF-A0A7J4T1Q9-F1
#
_entry.id   AF-A0A7J4T1Q9-F1
#
_cell.length_a   1.000
_cell.length_b   1.000
_cell.length_c   1.000
_cell.angle_alpha   90.00
_cell.angle_beta   90.00
_cell.angle_gamma   90.00
#
_symmetry.space_group_name_H-M   'P 1'
#
loop_
_entity.id
_entity.type
_entity.pdbx_description
1 polymer ?
#
loop_
_entity_poly.entity_id
_entity_poly.type
_entity_poly.pdbx_seq_one_letter_code
_entity_poly.pdbx_strand_id
1 'polypeptide(L)'
;KDDKKAGVEDKNWAEDMDDTFESKSAPDEVKEFFTHLDDLEARKAVFVMMDGTVSEPVGAKDLANAANEADGAIAIVYNGTISDKTLDIASEAAIETVVGTKAGKGYGDRDDVKSWLAEVHR
;
A
#
# COMPACT_ATOMS: atom_id res chain seq x y z
N LYS A 1 64.52 -16.10 2.78
CA LYS A 1 63.71 -15.40 1.77
C LYS A 1 62.30 -15.96 1.95
N ASP A 2 61.57 -15.54 2.99
CA ASP A 2 60.99 -14.19 3.16
C ASP A 2 60.25 -13.85 1.87
N ASP A 3 58.92 -13.87 1.85
CA ASP A 3 58.01 -12.83 2.34
C ASP A 3 56.59 -13.33 1.92
N LYS A 4 55.42 -13.06 2.51
CA LYS A 4 54.95 -12.15 3.56
C LYS A 4 53.42 -12.07 3.40
N LYS A 5 52.68 -12.18 4.52
CA LYS A 5 51.34 -11.59 4.78
C LYS A 5 50.21 -12.09 3.87
N ALA A 6 48.93 -12.05 4.18
CA ALA A 6 48.03 -11.71 5.29
C ALA A 6 46.68 -12.24 4.74
N GLY A 7 45.70 -12.72 5.49
CA GLY A 7 45.18 -12.31 6.76
C GLY A 7 43.67 -12.59 6.67
N VAL A 8 43.02 -12.51 7.84
CA VAL A 8 41.58 -12.39 8.09
C VAL A 8 40.65 -13.55 7.68
N GLU A 9 40.03 -14.08 8.74
CA GLU A 9 38.85 -14.92 8.74
C GLU A 9 37.64 -14.07 8.31
N ASP A 10 37.17 -14.21 7.07
CA ASP A 10 35.92 -13.57 6.67
C ASP A 10 34.78 -14.59 6.78
N LYS A 11 34.31 -14.72 8.02
CA LYS A 11 32.94 -15.16 8.33
C LYS A 11 32.02 -14.26 7.52
N ASN A 12 31.54 -14.77 6.39
CA ASN A 12 30.49 -14.12 5.60
C ASN A 12 29.19 -14.18 6.43
N TRP A 13 29.08 -13.23 7.37
CA TRP A 13 27.86 -12.84 8.09
C TRP A 13 26.93 -12.03 7.16
N ALA A 14 27.26 -11.86 5.88
CA ALA A 14 26.50 -11.02 4.95
C ALA A 14 25.25 -11.68 4.36
N GLU A 15 24.62 -12.65 5.04
CA GLU A 15 23.37 -13.29 4.58
C GLU A 15 22.09 -12.68 5.19
N ASP A 16 22.18 -11.57 5.93
CA ASP A 16 20.97 -10.94 6.49
C ASP A 16 21.16 -9.42 6.67
N MET A 17 21.40 -8.69 5.59
CA MET A 17 21.17 -7.23 5.49
C MET A 17 21.20 -6.83 4.01
N ASP A 18 20.25 -7.36 3.25
CA ASP A 18 19.78 -6.67 2.06
C ASP A 18 18.39 -6.14 2.40
N ASP A 19 18.39 -5.16 3.30
CA ASP A 19 17.36 -4.12 3.39
C ASP A 19 17.40 -3.34 2.07
N THR A 20 17.06 -4.01 0.97
CA THR A 20 16.78 -3.35 -0.28
C THR A 20 15.43 -2.73 -0.06
N PHE A 21 15.50 -1.47 0.39
CA PHE A 21 14.54 -0.42 0.10
C PHE A 21 14.40 -0.33 -1.44
N GLU A 22 13.88 -1.39 -2.08
CA GLU A 22 13.40 -1.34 -3.43
C GLU A 22 12.30 -0.30 -3.34
N SER A 23 12.47 0.83 -4.05
CA SER A 23 11.32 1.58 -4.50
C SER A 23 10.44 0.59 -5.23
N LYS A 24 9.52 -0.04 -4.49
CA LYS A 24 8.58 -1.02 -4.98
C LYS A 24 7.72 -0.22 -5.93
N SER A 25 8.12 -0.19 -7.20
CA SER A 25 7.29 0.36 -8.25
C SER A 25 5.96 -0.35 -8.09
N ALA A 26 4.87 0.43 -8.08
CA ALA A 26 3.54 -0.08 -7.85
C ALA A 26 3.37 -1.34 -8.71
N PRO A 27 3.05 -2.51 -8.13
CA PRO A 27 2.81 -3.72 -8.91
C PRO A 27 1.72 -3.41 -9.94
N ASP A 28 1.70 -4.14 -11.07
CA ASP A 28 0.79 -3.81 -12.18
C ASP A 28 -0.68 -3.71 -11.71
N GLU A 29 -1.08 -4.56 -10.77
CA GLU A 29 -2.37 -4.49 -10.08
C GLU A 29 -2.66 -3.13 -9.41
N VAL A 30 -1.68 -2.52 -8.72
CA VAL A 30 -1.84 -1.18 -8.11
C VAL A 30 -1.90 -0.08 -9.18
N LYS A 31 -1.26 -0.26 -10.35
CA LYS A 31 -1.41 0.67 -11.47
C LYS A 31 -2.83 0.65 -12.03
N GLU A 32 -3.47 -0.50 -12.08
CA GLU A 32 -4.89 -0.62 -12.45
C GLU A 32 -5.77 0.13 -11.43
N PHE A 33 -5.46 0.01 -10.14
CA PHE A 33 -6.16 0.75 -9.08
C PHE A 33 -6.05 2.27 -9.23
N PHE A 34 -4.89 2.79 -9.66
CA PHE A 34 -4.74 4.21 -9.98
C PHE A 34 -5.58 4.64 -11.20
N THR A 35 -5.85 3.74 -12.15
CA THR A 35 -6.75 4.02 -13.26
C THR A 35 -8.19 4.16 -12.76
N HIS A 36 -8.63 3.26 -11.87
CA HIS A 36 -9.93 3.40 -11.20
C HIS A 36 -10.01 4.69 -10.35
N LEU A 37 -8.90 5.11 -9.75
CA LEU A 37 -8.84 6.36 -8.98
C LEU A 37 -9.09 7.60 -9.85
N ASP A 38 -8.61 7.62 -11.10
CA ASP A 38 -8.75 8.76 -12.03
C ASP A 38 -10.20 8.91 -12.54
N ASP A 39 -10.90 7.79 -12.74
CA ASP A 39 -12.32 7.76 -13.12
C ASP A 39 -13.26 8.07 -11.94
N LEU A 40 -12.76 7.98 -10.71
CA LEU A 40 -13.53 8.16 -9.49
C LEU A 40 -13.78 9.64 -9.17
N GLU A 41 -15.01 9.99 -8.76
CA GLU A 41 -15.32 11.34 -8.30
C GLU A 41 -14.51 11.75 -7.07
N ALA A 42 -14.15 13.03 -6.97
CA ALA A 42 -13.41 13.56 -5.84
C ALA A 42 -14.08 13.24 -4.49
N ARG A 43 -13.28 12.78 -3.52
CA ARG A 43 -13.69 12.37 -2.17
C ARG A 43 -14.56 11.11 -2.11
N LYS A 44 -14.59 10.32 -3.17
CA LYS A 44 -15.20 8.99 -3.18
C LYS A 44 -14.16 7.88 -3.04
N ALA A 45 -14.62 6.72 -2.58
CA ALA A 45 -13.83 5.50 -2.51
C ALA A 45 -14.55 4.35 -3.21
N VAL A 46 -13.80 3.41 -3.77
CA VAL A 46 -14.31 2.12 -4.26
C VAL A 46 -13.47 1.01 -3.67
N PHE A 47 -14.06 -0.17 -3.52
CA PHE A 47 -13.38 -1.37 -3.05
C PHE A 47 -13.15 -2.30 -4.23
N VAL A 48 -11.93 -2.77 -4.40
CA VAL A 48 -11.60 -3.80 -5.38
C VAL A 48 -11.67 -5.14 -4.71
N MET A 49 -12.49 -6.03 -5.24
CA MET A 49 -12.68 -7.40 -4.78
C MET A 49 -11.59 -8.30 -5.35
N MET A 50 -11.35 -9.47 -4.73
CA MET A 50 -10.39 -10.46 -5.26
C MET A 50 -10.71 -10.95 -6.69
N ASP A 51 -11.98 -10.83 -7.12
CA ASP A 51 -12.44 -11.20 -8.47
C ASP A 51 -12.14 -10.12 -9.52
N GLY A 52 -11.53 -8.99 -9.11
CA GLY A 52 -11.26 -7.83 -9.97
C GLY A 52 -12.45 -6.88 -10.16
N THR A 53 -13.60 -7.20 -9.55
CA THR A 53 -14.78 -6.32 -9.57
C THR A 53 -14.59 -5.13 -8.61
N VAL A 54 -15.05 -3.95 -9.02
CA VAL A 54 -15.07 -2.75 -8.16
C VAL A 54 -16.47 -2.49 -7.60
N SER A 55 -16.53 -2.08 -6.34
CA SER A 55 -17.78 -1.71 -5.67
C SER A 55 -18.35 -0.38 -6.18
N GLU A 56 -19.55 -0.06 -5.74
CA GLU A 56 -20.12 1.27 -5.91
C GLU A 56 -19.30 2.35 -5.17
N PRO A 57 -19.26 3.59 -5.69
CA PRO A 57 -18.50 4.67 -5.10
C PRO A 57 -19.12 5.18 -3.80
N VAL A 58 -18.42 4.97 -2.69
CA VAL A 58 -18.84 5.37 -1.35
C VAL A 58 -18.20 6.70 -0.93
N GLY A 59 -18.90 7.45 -0.08
CA GLY A 59 -18.34 8.67 0.50
C GLY A 59 -17.44 8.37 1.70
N ALA A 60 -16.61 9.34 2.10
CA ALA A 60 -15.77 9.22 3.29
C ALA A 60 -16.52 8.93 4.60
N LYS A 61 -17.82 9.26 4.67
CA LYS A 61 -18.68 8.96 5.83
C LYS A 61 -19.05 7.48 5.90
N ASP A 62 -19.27 6.88 4.74
CA ASP A 62 -19.74 5.50 4.57
C ASP A 62 -18.58 4.52 4.36
N LEU A 63 -17.35 5.02 4.15
CA LEU A 63 -16.15 4.22 3.93
C LEU A 63 -15.96 3.11 4.97
N ALA A 64 -16.14 3.42 6.26
CA ALA A 64 -15.96 2.44 7.33
C ALA A 64 -16.98 1.31 7.25
N ASN A 65 -18.25 1.65 7.01
CA ASN A 65 -19.31 0.66 6.88
C ASN A 65 -19.11 -0.17 5.62
N ALA A 66 -18.84 0.49 4.50
CA ALA A 66 -18.62 -0.17 3.23
C ALA A 66 -17.39 -1.09 3.23
N ALA A 67 -16.32 -0.75 3.96
CA ALA A 67 -15.17 -1.63 4.12
C ALA A 67 -15.51 -2.90 4.89
N ASN A 68 -16.33 -2.78 5.95
CA ASN A 68 -16.80 -3.92 6.72
C ASN A 68 -17.81 -4.79 5.93
N GLU A 69 -18.61 -4.17 5.05
CA GLU A 69 -19.55 -4.90 4.19
C GLU A 69 -18.88 -5.51 2.96
N ALA A 70 -17.71 -4.98 2.55
CA ALA A 70 -16.94 -5.46 1.41
C ALA A 70 -16.09 -6.68 1.78
N ASP A 71 -16.78 -7.78 2.12
CA ASP A 71 -16.17 -9.08 2.39
C ASP A 71 -15.45 -9.60 1.13
N GLY A 72 -14.13 -9.79 1.22
CA GLY A 72 -13.28 -10.17 0.09
C GLY A 72 -12.71 -9.00 -0.73
N ALA A 73 -12.79 -7.77 -0.21
CA ALA A 73 -12.03 -6.65 -0.76
C ALA A 73 -10.53 -6.82 -0.52
N ILE A 74 -9.74 -6.69 -1.59
CA ILE A 74 -8.28 -6.74 -1.56
C ILE A 74 -7.65 -5.34 -1.55
N ALA A 75 -8.37 -4.33 -2.05
CA ALA A 75 -7.90 -2.96 -2.09
C ALA A 75 -9.00 -1.92 -1.88
N ILE A 76 -8.65 -0.82 -1.21
CA ILE A 76 -9.46 0.41 -1.15
C ILE A 76 -8.86 1.45 -2.08
N VAL A 77 -9.61 1.96 -3.03
CA VAL A 77 -9.19 3.07 -3.90
C VAL A 77 -9.94 4.33 -3.51
N TYR A 78 -9.24 5.33 -3.00
CA TYR A 78 -9.83 6.57 -2.50
C TYR A 78 -9.33 7.79 -3.26
N ASN A 79 -10.22 8.51 -3.95
CA ASN A 79 -9.87 9.78 -4.59
C ASN A 79 -9.83 10.92 -3.55
N GLY A 80 -8.85 10.86 -2.66
CA GLY A 80 -8.62 11.85 -1.63
C GLY A 80 -7.37 11.54 -0.80
N THR A 81 -7.25 12.25 0.33
CA THR A 81 -6.14 12.09 1.28
C THR A 81 -6.31 10.86 2.17
N ILE A 82 -5.32 9.98 2.19
CA ILE A 82 -5.31 8.83 3.12
C ILE A 82 -4.97 9.33 4.51
N SER A 83 -5.89 9.21 5.45
CA SER A 83 -5.64 9.56 6.86
C SER A 83 -5.43 8.31 7.69
N ASP A 84 -4.95 8.47 8.93
CA ASP A 84 -4.84 7.37 9.91
C ASP A 84 -6.12 6.51 9.97
N LYS A 85 -7.28 7.19 10.01
CA LYS A 85 -8.60 6.54 10.00
C LYS A 85 -8.86 5.66 8.77
N THR A 86 -8.36 6.05 7.60
CA THR A 86 -8.54 5.25 6.37
C THR A 86 -7.75 3.95 6.47
N LEU A 87 -6.53 4.01 7.01
CA LEU A 87 -5.69 2.84 7.24
C LEU A 87 -6.27 1.95 8.34
N ASP A 88 -6.89 2.56 9.36
CA ASP A 88 -7.57 1.86 10.46
C ASP A 88 -8.74 1.05 9.95
N ILE A 89 -9.62 1.69 9.16
CA ILE A 89 -10.73 1.03 8.48
C ILE A 89 -10.24 -0.15 7.62
N ALA A 90 -9.18 0.05 6.84
CA ALA A 90 -8.62 -1.01 6.00
C ALA A 90 -8.12 -2.19 6.84
N SER A 91 -7.39 -1.90 7.93
CA SER A 91 -6.88 -2.91 8.86
C SER A 91 -8.01 -3.67 9.54
N GLU A 92 -9.06 -2.98 10.01
CA GLU A 92 -10.24 -3.59 10.63
C GLU A 92 -11.00 -4.49 9.65
N ALA A 93 -11.08 -4.07 8.38
CA ALA A 93 -11.71 -4.83 7.30
C ALA A 93 -10.80 -5.93 6.71
N ALA A 94 -9.59 -6.14 7.25
CA ALA A 94 -8.59 -7.07 6.73
C ALA A 94 -8.21 -6.83 5.25
N ILE A 95 -8.23 -5.55 4.83
CA ILE A 95 -7.86 -5.12 3.48
C ILE A 95 -6.38 -4.78 3.46
N GLU A 96 -5.62 -5.55 2.70
CA GLU A 96 -4.15 -5.46 2.65
C GLU A 96 -3.65 -4.22 1.91
N THR A 97 -4.45 -3.61 1.03
CA THR A 97 -4.01 -2.54 0.13
C THR A 97 -4.91 -1.31 0.17
N VAL A 98 -4.33 -0.12 0.24
CA VAL A 98 -5.06 1.15 0.18
C VAL A 98 -4.38 2.09 -0.79
N VAL A 99 -5.10 2.53 -1.83
CA VAL A 99 -4.64 3.45 -2.85
C VAL A 99 -5.32 4.80 -2.64
N GLY A 100 -4.55 5.87 -2.66
CA GLY A 100 -5.07 7.22 -2.49
C GLY A 100 -4.33 8.23 -3.34
N THR A 101 -4.80 9.47 -3.34
CA THR A 101 -4.09 10.53 -4.07
C THR A 101 -2.83 10.96 -3.33
N LYS A 102 -2.94 11.13 -2.01
CA LYS A 102 -1.87 11.67 -1.17
C LYS A 102 -1.98 11.31 0.30
N ALA A 103 -0.89 11.49 1.03
CA ALA A 103 -0.86 11.36 2.48
C ALA A 103 -1.68 12.47 3.15
N GLY A 104 -2.45 12.09 4.17
CA GLY A 104 -3.29 12.94 4.98
C GLY A 104 -2.84 13.01 6.44
N LYS A 105 -3.73 13.48 7.31
CA LYS A 105 -3.42 13.66 8.73
C LYS A 105 -3.26 12.30 9.42
N GLY A 106 -2.11 12.10 10.07
CA GLY A 106 -1.80 10.85 10.76
C GLY A 106 -1.50 9.68 9.82
N TYR A 107 -1.31 9.94 8.53
CA TYR A 107 -0.80 8.93 7.62
C TYR A 107 0.55 8.41 8.09
N GLY A 108 0.70 7.09 8.11
CA GLY A 108 1.92 6.39 8.45
C GLY A 108 1.91 5.01 7.81
N ASP A 109 3.09 4.47 7.56
CA ASP A 109 3.24 3.10 7.08
C ASP A 109 2.75 2.11 8.15
N ARG A 110 2.15 1.01 7.72
CA ARG A 110 1.63 -0.04 8.61
C ARG A 110 2.04 -1.40 8.07
N ASP A 111 2.49 -2.27 8.97
CA ASP A 111 2.90 -3.63 8.62
C ASP A 111 1.74 -4.46 8.03
N ASP A 112 0.51 -4.23 8.51
CA ASP A 112 -0.68 -4.97 8.08
C ASP A 112 -1.36 -4.39 6.83
N VAL A 113 -1.06 -3.14 6.45
CA VAL A 113 -1.76 -2.43 5.35
C VAL A 113 -0.77 -1.67 4.47
N LYS A 114 -0.64 -2.09 3.22
CA LYS A 114 0.17 -1.43 2.19
C LYS A 114 -0.58 -0.24 1.63
N SER A 115 0.00 0.95 1.76
CA SER A 115 -0.60 2.16 1.24
C SER A 115 0.16 2.72 0.04
N TRP A 116 -0.57 3.15 -0.99
CA TRP A 116 -0.02 3.64 -2.25
C TRP A 116 -0.59 5.02 -2.54
N LEU A 117 0.29 5.97 -2.80
CA LEU A 117 -0.08 7.36 -3.06
C LEU A 117 0.16 7.71 -4.53
N ALA A 118 -0.87 8.19 -5.22
CA ALA A 118 -0.79 8.56 -6.63
C ALA A 118 0.22 9.70 -6.86
N GLU A 119 0.38 10.63 -5.92
CA GLU A 119 1.39 11.69 -6.08
C GLU A 119 2.85 11.19 -6.01
N VAL A 120 3.07 10.01 -5.45
CA VAL A 120 4.41 9.43 -5.25
C VAL A 120 4.70 8.31 -6.27
N HIS A 121 3.69 7.52 -6.62
CA HIS A 121 3.84 6.28 -7.38
C HIS A 121 3.24 6.32 -8.80
N ARG A 122 2.69 7.47 -9.25
CA ARG A 122 2.21 7.69 -10.63
C ARG A 122 3.32 8.08 -11.58
#